data_AF-A0A5C8F7E4-F1
#
_entry.id   AF-A0A5C8F7E4-F1
#
_cell.length_a   1.000
_cell.length_b   1.000
_cell.length_c   1.000
_cell.angle_alpha   90.00
_cell.angle_beta   90.00
_cell.angle_gamma   90.00
#
_symmetry.space_group_name_H-M   'P 1'
#
loop_
_entity.id
_entity.type
_entity.pdbx_description
1 polymer ?
#
loop_
_entity_poly.entity_id
_entity_poly.type
_entity_poly.pdbx_seq_one_letter_code
_entity_poly.pdbx_strand_id
1 'polypeptide(L)'
;MNPTPHIKIIAMPSSILDNKDEYILLNTVNQLENISNLDTKFILAILNSKLISWYAYRFIYSKAIMTMQFDNPTTSRIPMPSVDLTKKSDKEVHDKLVKLVDNIIAINKKLVGENNPNTKEILERQVRALDGEIDRLVYGLYCLSDNEIRIVEG
;
A
#
# COMPACT_ATOMS: atom_id res chain seq x y z
N MET A 1 -10.27 -23.08 -4.79
CA MET A 1 -8.80 -22.90 -4.93
C MET A 1 -8.24 -22.80 -3.53
N ASN A 2 -7.19 -23.54 -3.19
CA ASN A 2 -6.61 -23.49 -1.85
C ASN A 2 -5.88 -22.15 -1.65
N PRO A 3 -5.97 -21.52 -0.46
CA PRO A 3 -5.23 -20.31 -0.17
C PRO A 3 -3.73 -20.57 -0.28
N THR A 4 -3.00 -19.67 -0.93
CA THR A 4 -1.54 -19.70 -1.01
C THR A 4 -0.93 -18.96 0.19
N PRO A 5 0.21 -19.40 0.75
CA PRO A 5 0.85 -18.69 1.85
C PRO A 5 1.31 -17.28 1.43
N HIS A 6 0.74 -16.25 2.05
CA HIS A 6 1.06 -14.84 1.81
C HIS A 6 0.73 -14.00 3.06
N ILE A 7 1.18 -12.74 3.05
CA ILE A 7 0.67 -11.69 3.93
C ILE A 7 0.13 -10.55 3.06
N LYS A 8 -0.70 -9.70 3.65
CA LYS A 8 -1.11 -8.44 3.05
C LYS A 8 -0.94 -7.33 4.08
N ILE A 9 -0.09 -6.37 3.77
CA ILE A 9 -0.03 -5.11 4.50
C ILE A 9 -1.19 -4.24 4.02
N ILE A 10 -1.97 -3.72 4.97
CA ILE A 10 -3.04 -2.77 4.70
C ILE A 10 -2.75 -1.55 5.56
N ALA A 11 -2.51 -0.43 4.91
CA ALA A 11 -2.30 0.84 5.56
C ALA A 11 -3.34 1.84 5.06
N MET A 12 -3.71 2.79 5.91
CA MET A 12 -4.56 3.93 5.57
C MET A 12 -4.03 5.19 6.26
N PRO A 13 -4.22 6.39 5.68
CA PRO A 13 -3.78 7.61 6.32
C PRO A 13 -4.80 8.03 7.37
N SER A 14 -4.38 8.31 8.60
CA SER A 14 -5.32 8.68 9.67
C SER A 14 -6.19 9.89 9.30
N SER A 15 -5.71 10.78 8.44
CA SER A 15 -6.42 11.97 7.95
C SER A 15 -7.76 11.69 7.25
N ILE A 16 -8.07 10.44 6.87
CA ILE A 16 -9.38 10.10 6.28
C ILE A 16 -10.44 9.74 7.32
N LEU A 17 -10.05 9.51 8.57
CA LEU A 17 -11.00 9.25 9.65
C LEU A 17 -11.66 10.56 10.07
N ASP A 18 -12.97 10.60 9.96
CA ASP A 18 -13.79 11.58 10.67
C ASP A 18 -13.76 11.24 12.17
N ASN A 19 -13.84 12.24 13.05
CA ASN A 19 -13.88 12.07 14.51
C ASN A 19 -12.77 11.17 15.09
N LYS A 20 -11.50 11.44 14.78
CA LYS A 20 -10.34 10.68 15.30
C LYS A 20 -10.38 10.43 16.81
N ASP A 21 -10.90 11.39 17.58
CA ASP A 21 -10.98 11.33 19.04
C ASP A 21 -11.98 10.27 19.56
N GLU A 22 -12.84 9.74 18.70
CA GLU A 22 -13.77 8.64 19.02
C GLU A 22 -13.11 7.25 18.91
N TYR A 23 -11.88 7.17 18.37
CA TYR A 23 -11.18 5.91 18.16
C TYR A 23 -10.05 5.71 19.17
N ILE A 24 -10.00 4.51 19.76
CA ILE A 24 -8.87 4.05 20.57
C ILE A 24 -8.13 2.98 19.78
N LEU A 25 -6.83 3.18 19.59
CA LEU A 25 -5.98 2.19 18.94
C LEU A 25 -5.51 1.14 19.94
N LEU A 26 -5.65 -0.11 19.55
CA LEU A 26 -5.15 -1.26 20.30
C LEU A 26 -3.73 -1.59 19.85
N ASN A 27 -3.03 -2.39 20.65
CA ASN A 27 -1.65 -2.85 20.37
C ASN A 27 -1.50 -3.72 19.11
N THR A 28 -2.58 -3.99 18.38
CA THR A 28 -2.61 -4.76 17.14
C THR A 28 -2.53 -3.90 15.88
N VAL A 29 -2.68 -2.58 16.00
CA VAL A 29 -2.56 -1.62 14.90
C VAL A 29 -1.30 -0.79 15.10
N ASN A 30 -0.39 -0.84 14.15
CA ASN A 30 0.85 -0.07 14.20
C ASN A 30 0.64 1.33 13.65
N GLN A 31 1.23 2.30 14.32
CA GLN A 31 1.20 3.70 13.92
C GLN A 31 2.54 4.05 13.30
N LEU A 32 2.50 4.67 12.12
CA LEU A 32 3.67 5.17 11.43
C LEU A 32 3.53 6.68 11.28
N GLU A 33 4.58 7.41 11.63
CA GLU A 33 4.68 8.85 11.40
C GLU A 33 5.57 9.10 10.19
N ASN A 34 5.08 9.91 9.25
CA ASN A 34 5.87 10.36 8.12
C ASN A 34 6.75 11.54 8.53
N ILE A 35 8.04 11.28 8.74
CA ILE A 35 9.05 12.29 9.08
C ILE A 35 9.81 12.81 7.84
N SER A 36 9.41 12.41 6.64
CA SER A 36 10.03 12.82 5.38
C SER A 36 9.29 13.99 4.73
N ASN A 37 9.87 14.54 3.66
CA ASN A 37 9.22 15.55 2.80
C ASN A 37 8.33 14.94 1.71
N LEU A 38 8.20 13.61 1.64
CA LEU A 38 7.33 12.91 0.70
C LEU A 38 5.88 13.00 1.17
N ASP A 39 4.93 12.98 0.24
CA ASP A 39 3.52 12.93 0.60
C ASP A 39 3.18 11.58 1.26
N THR A 40 2.41 11.60 2.34
CA THR A 40 1.99 10.38 3.05
C THR A 40 1.28 9.39 2.12
N LYS A 41 0.56 9.86 1.10
CA LYS A 41 -0.10 9.01 0.09
C LYS A 41 0.91 8.32 -0.83
N PHE A 42 2.06 8.92 -1.10
CA PHE A 42 3.14 8.23 -1.80
C PHE A 42 3.63 7.04 -0.96
N ILE A 43 3.93 7.26 0.33
CA ILE A 43 4.34 6.20 1.25
C ILE A 43 3.25 5.11 1.34
N LEU A 44 1.99 5.53 1.37
CA LEU A 44 0.84 4.62 1.39
C LEU A 44 0.78 3.71 0.16
N ALA A 45 1.06 4.25 -1.03
CA ALA A 45 1.12 3.49 -2.27
C ALA A 45 2.19 2.40 -2.20
N ILE A 46 3.36 2.73 -1.64
CA ILE A 46 4.45 1.75 -1.44
C ILE A 46 4.02 0.67 -0.44
N LEU A 47 3.54 1.05 0.75
CA LEU A 47 3.18 0.11 1.82
C LEU A 47 2.06 -0.87 1.44
N ASN A 48 1.06 -0.40 0.68
CA ASN A 48 -0.06 -1.25 0.23
C ASN A 48 0.26 -2.06 -1.05
N SER A 49 1.42 -1.85 -1.67
CA SER A 49 1.79 -2.58 -2.89
C SER A 49 2.02 -4.08 -2.62
N LYS A 50 1.83 -4.89 -3.66
CA LYS A 50 2.18 -6.31 -3.64
C LYS A 50 3.66 -6.53 -3.33
N LEU A 51 4.54 -5.66 -3.87
CA LEU A 51 5.98 -5.79 -3.69
C LEU A 51 6.36 -5.80 -2.21
N ILE A 52 5.83 -4.84 -1.43
CA ILE A 52 6.18 -4.70 -0.02
C ILE A 52 5.60 -5.84 0.81
N SER A 53 4.36 -6.27 0.52
CA SER A 53 3.78 -7.45 1.18
C SER A 53 4.57 -8.72 0.89
N TRP A 54 4.96 -8.95 -0.36
CA TRP A 54 5.80 -10.08 -0.77
C TRP A 54 7.19 -10.04 -0.11
N TYR A 55 7.83 -8.87 -0.10
CA TYR A 55 9.15 -8.68 0.49
C TYR A 55 9.12 -8.92 2.00
N ALA A 56 8.13 -8.34 2.70
CA ALA A 56 7.98 -8.51 4.13
C ALA A 56 7.74 -9.98 4.49
N TYR A 57 6.90 -10.69 3.74
CA TYR A 57 6.68 -12.11 3.96
C TYR A 57 7.96 -12.95 3.75
N ARG A 58 8.71 -12.68 2.68
CA ARG A 58 9.89 -13.46 2.30
C ARG A 58 11.11 -13.18 3.17
N PHE A 59 11.41 -11.90 3.43
CA PHE A 59 12.71 -11.48 3.96
C PHE A 59 12.64 -10.92 5.37
N ILE A 60 11.51 -10.32 5.75
CA ILE A 60 11.34 -9.80 7.12
C ILE A 60 10.90 -10.93 8.05
N TYR A 61 9.86 -11.65 7.65
CA TYR A 61 9.27 -12.75 8.42
C TYR A 61 9.76 -14.14 8.01
N SER A 62 10.60 -14.26 6.98
CA SER A 62 11.17 -15.55 6.55
C SER A 62 10.11 -16.64 6.33
N LYS A 63 8.96 -16.27 5.76
CA LYS A 63 7.78 -17.12 5.55
C LYS A 63 7.21 -17.76 6.82
N ALA A 64 7.30 -17.08 7.97
CA ALA A 64 6.68 -17.53 9.20
C ALA A 64 5.20 -17.90 8.99
N ILE A 65 4.77 -18.96 9.66
CA ILE A 65 3.38 -19.47 9.61
C ILE A 65 2.61 -19.08 10.89
N MET A 66 3.33 -18.61 11.91
CA MET A 66 2.80 -18.21 13.22
C MET A 66 2.92 -16.69 13.41
N THR A 67 2.90 -16.23 14.66
CA THR A 67 2.85 -14.82 15.05
C THR A 67 3.85 -13.96 14.29
N MET A 68 3.32 -12.96 13.59
CA MET A 68 4.05 -11.90 12.94
C MET A 68 3.82 -10.61 13.75
N GLN A 69 4.85 -10.11 14.41
CA GLN A 69 4.80 -8.82 15.09
C GLN A 69 5.29 -7.75 14.12
N PHE A 70 4.43 -6.79 13.79
CA PHE A 70 4.76 -5.71 12.86
C PHE A 70 5.20 -4.46 13.63
N ASP A 71 6.20 -4.60 14.50
CA ASP A 71 6.73 -3.54 15.37
C ASP A 71 7.83 -2.71 14.70
N ASN A 72 8.42 -1.73 15.41
CA ASN A 72 9.47 -0.86 14.89
C ASN A 72 10.68 -1.62 14.29
N PRO A 73 11.28 -2.62 14.95
CA PRO A 73 12.31 -3.46 14.35
C PRO A 73 11.89 -4.13 13.04
N THR A 74 10.64 -4.54 12.92
CA THR A 74 10.11 -5.20 11.72
C THR A 74 9.84 -4.18 10.61
N THR A 75 9.17 -3.07 10.90
CA THR A 75 8.78 -2.05 9.92
C THR A 75 9.99 -1.28 9.39
N SER A 76 11.01 -1.03 10.21
CA SER A 76 12.28 -0.40 9.79
C SER A 76 13.07 -1.19 8.75
N ARG A 77 12.76 -2.48 8.56
CA ARG A 77 13.39 -3.35 7.54
C ARG A 77 12.68 -3.28 6.18
N ILE A 78 11.56 -2.55 6.08
CA ILE A 78 10.86 -2.33 4.81
C ILE A 78 11.73 -1.42 3.93
N PRO A 79 12.10 -1.85 2.72
CA PRO A 79 12.95 -1.05 1.84
C PRO A 79 12.12 0.08 1.24
N MET A 80 12.29 1.31 1.71
CA MET A 80 11.67 2.49 1.09
C MET A 80 12.50 2.97 -0.11
N PRO A 81 11.88 3.38 -1.23
CA PRO A 81 12.63 3.82 -2.40
C PRO A 81 13.26 5.19 -2.14
N SER A 82 14.46 5.41 -2.69
CA SER A 82 15.09 6.73 -2.68
C SER A 82 14.46 7.59 -3.77
N VAL A 83 13.85 8.72 -3.38
CA VAL A 83 13.14 9.63 -4.28
C VAL A 83 13.61 11.05 -4.02
N ASP A 84 14.09 11.74 -5.05
CA ASP A 84 14.49 13.15 -4.96
C ASP A 84 13.45 14.05 -5.62
N LEU A 85 12.65 14.75 -4.80
CA LEU A 85 11.60 15.65 -5.30
C LEU A 85 12.12 16.89 -6.06
N THR A 86 13.43 17.16 -6.03
CA THR A 86 14.05 18.20 -6.87
C THR A 86 14.25 17.73 -8.31
N LYS A 87 14.35 16.41 -8.52
CA LYS A 87 14.46 15.78 -9.83
C LYS A 87 13.07 15.63 -10.44
N LYS A 88 12.88 16.24 -11.61
CA LYS A 88 11.57 16.26 -12.32
C LYS A 88 10.97 14.87 -12.51
N SER A 89 11.75 13.88 -12.95
CA SER A 89 11.24 12.53 -13.18
C SER A 89 10.71 11.86 -11.92
N ASP A 90 11.40 12.07 -10.80
CA ASP A 90 11.06 11.42 -9.53
C ASP A 90 9.81 12.08 -8.93
N LYS A 91 9.74 13.41 -9.03
CA LYS A 91 8.54 14.17 -8.68
C LYS A 91 7.32 13.76 -9.52
N GLU A 92 7.48 13.56 -10.82
CA GLU A 92 6.37 13.13 -11.69
C GLU A 92 5.82 11.76 -11.29
N VAL A 93 6.69 10.79 -10.98
CA VAL A 93 6.26 9.47 -10.50
C VAL A 93 5.61 9.57 -9.11
N HIS A 94 6.20 10.35 -8.21
CA HIS A 94 5.64 10.64 -6.89
C HIS A 94 4.21 11.20 -7.00
N ASP A 95 4.04 12.31 -7.72
CA ASP A 95 2.76 13.01 -7.85
C ASP A 95 1.71 12.12 -8.53
N LYS A 96 2.13 11.26 -9.47
CA LYS A 96 1.25 10.27 -10.10
C LYS A 96 0.75 9.24 -9.08
N LEU A 97 1.62 8.67 -8.25
CA LEU A 97 1.23 7.72 -7.21
C LEU A 97 0.29 8.36 -6.19
N VAL A 98 0.58 9.58 -5.76
CA VAL A 98 -0.29 10.37 -4.86
C VAL A 98 -1.69 10.50 -5.44
N LYS A 99 -1.81 10.86 -6.72
CA LYS A 99 -3.10 11.01 -7.40
C LYS A 99 -3.87 9.69 -7.52
N LEU A 100 -3.18 8.57 -7.77
CA LEU A 100 -3.83 7.25 -7.82
C LEU A 100 -4.42 6.88 -6.46
N VAL A 101 -3.68 7.14 -5.38
CA VAL A 101 -4.17 6.92 -4.01
C VAL A 101 -5.35 7.83 -3.69
N ASP A 102 -5.33 9.10 -4.10
CA ASP A 102 -6.48 10.00 -3.94
C ASP A 102 -7.74 9.47 -4.63
N ASN A 103 -7.60 8.92 -5.83
CA ASN A 103 -8.72 8.31 -6.55
C ASN A 103 -9.27 7.08 -5.83
N ILE A 104 -8.39 6.21 -5.30
CA ILE A 104 -8.81 5.03 -4.53
C ILE A 104 -9.56 5.46 -3.27
N ILE A 105 -9.05 6.44 -2.53
CA ILE A 105 -9.72 6.97 -1.33
C ILE A 105 -11.10 7.54 -1.70
N ALA A 106 -11.20 8.32 -2.77
CA ALA A 106 -12.46 8.88 -3.22
C ALA A 106 -13.48 7.80 -3.63
N ILE A 107 -13.04 6.73 -4.30
CA ILE A 107 -13.91 5.61 -4.66
C ILE A 107 -14.34 4.83 -3.42
N ASN A 108 -13.42 4.54 -2.50
CA ASN A 108 -13.73 3.84 -1.25
C ASN A 108 -14.74 4.63 -0.40
N LYS A 109 -14.65 5.96 -0.36
CA LYS A 109 -15.69 6.80 0.28
C LYS A 109 -17.07 6.65 -0.36
N LYS A 110 -17.15 6.49 -1.69
CA LYS A 110 -18.43 6.24 -2.39
C LYS A 110 -18.96 4.84 -2.11
N LEU A 111 -18.08 3.86 -1.93
CA LEU A 111 -18.46 2.50 -1.56
C LEU A 111 -19.10 2.45 -0.16
N VAL A 112 -18.66 3.32 0.76
CA VAL A 112 -19.29 3.50 2.08
C VAL A 112 -20.66 4.15 1.89
N GLY A 113 -21.72 3.34 1.92
CA GLY A 113 -23.11 3.79 1.78
C GLY A 113 -23.76 3.46 0.44
N GLU A 114 -23.00 2.95 -0.54
CA GLU A 114 -23.60 2.34 -1.72
C GLU A 114 -24.31 1.04 -1.32
N ASN A 115 -25.48 0.77 -1.88
CA ASN A 115 -26.26 -0.44 -1.61
C ASN A 115 -26.56 -1.25 -2.88
N ASN A 116 -26.41 -0.65 -4.06
CA ASN A 116 -26.58 -1.31 -5.33
C ASN A 116 -25.40 -2.27 -5.60
N PRO A 117 -25.63 -3.59 -5.72
CA PRO A 117 -24.56 -4.57 -5.93
C PRO A 117 -23.77 -4.34 -7.23
N ASN A 118 -24.44 -3.95 -8.32
CA ASN A 118 -23.80 -3.73 -9.61
C ASN A 118 -22.88 -2.49 -9.55
N THR A 119 -23.32 -1.42 -8.89
CA THR A 119 -22.49 -0.23 -8.70
C THR A 119 -21.28 -0.54 -7.84
N LYS A 120 -21.45 -1.32 -6.76
CA LYS A 120 -20.31 -1.78 -5.94
C LYS A 120 -19.29 -2.54 -6.76
N GLU A 121 -19.74 -3.52 -7.54
CA GLU A 121 -18.84 -4.33 -8.38
C GLU A 121 -18.04 -3.46 -9.36
N ILE A 122 -18.69 -2.46 -9.98
CA ILE A 122 -18.03 -1.51 -10.88
C ILE A 122 -16.96 -0.70 -10.14
N LEU A 123 -17.29 -0.14 -8.98
CA LEU A 123 -16.37 0.67 -8.17
C LEU A 123 -15.20 -0.17 -7.65
N GLU A 124 -15.45 -1.37 -7.15
CA GLU A 124 -14.39 -2.29 -6.71
C GLU A 124 -13.48 -2.71 -7.87
N ARG A 125 -14.02 -2.92 -9.07
CA ARG A 125 -13.20 -3.18 -10.26
C ARG A 125 -12.32 -2.00 -10.61
N GLN A 126 -12.80 -0.76 -10.45
CA GLN A 126 -11.99 0.45 -10.62
C GLN A 126 -10.86 0.50 -9.58
N VAL A 127 -11.14 0.22 -8.31
CA VAL A 127 -10.11 0.14 -7.26
C VAL A 127 -9.04 -0.89 -7.64
N ARG A 128 -9.44 -2.12 -8.03
CA ARG A 128 -8.49 -3.16 -8.46
C ARG A 128 -7.62 -2.72 -9.64
N ALA A 129 -8.18 -1.97 -10.59
CA ALA A 129 -7.43 -1.45 -11.73
C ALA A 129 -6.40 -0.39 -11.31
N LEU A 130 -6.77 0.50 -10.39
CA LEU A 130 -5.89 1.52 -9.82
C LEU A 130 -4.78 0.90 -8.96
N ASP A 131 -5.11 -0.08 -8.11
CA ASP A 131 -4.13 -0.86 -7.35
C ASP A 131 -3.10 -1.51 -8.28
N GLY A 132 -3.55 -2.13 -9.38
CA GLY A 132 -2.64 -2.71 -10.38
C GLY A 132 -1.78 -1.67 -11.12
N GLU A 133 -2.23 -0.42 -11.25
CA GLU A 133 -1.39 0.67 -11.76
C GLU A 133 -0.35 1.13 -10.74
N ILE A 134 -0.73 1.20 -9.46
CA ILE A 134 0.20 1.47 -8.36
C ILE A 134 1.30 0.40 -8.33
N ASP A 135 0.94 -0.89 -8.36
CA ASP A 135 1.91 -1.99 -8.36
C ASP A 135 2.93 -1.86 -9.50
N ARG A 136 2.49 -1.56 -10.73
CA ARG A 136 3.38 -1.35 -11.87
C ARG A 136 4.37 -0.20 -11.67
N LEU A 137 3.89 0.93 -11.14
CA LEU A 137 4.74 2.08 -10.86
C LEU A 137 5.72 1.79 -9.72
N VAL A 138 5.26 1.09 -8.67
CA VAL A 138 6.11 0.64 -7.57
C VAL A 138 7.21 -0.27 -8.09
N TYR A 139 6.92 -1.28 -8.91
CA TYR A 139 7.96 -2.14 -9.50
C TYR A 139 9.02 -1.33 -10.26
N GLY A 140 8.59 -0.29 -10.99
CA GLY A 140 9.49 0.65 -11.67
C GLY A 140 10.42 1.42 -10.72
N LEU A 141 9.95 1.83 -9.54
CA LEU A 141 10.78 2.52 -8.54
C LEU A 141 11.95 1.67 -8.02
N TYR A 142 11.80 0.35 -8.04
CA TYR A 142 12.83 -0.61 -7.62
C TYR A 142 13.54 -1.27 -8.81
N CYS A 143 13.28 -0.80 -10.04
CA CYS A 143 13.90 -1.31 -11.27
C CYS A 143 13.71 -2.82 -11.50
N LEU A 144 12.56 -3.38 -11.10
CA LEU A 144 12.29 -4.81 -11.32
C LEU A 144 12.11 -5.12 -12.81
N SER A 145 12.72 -6.22 -13.24
CA SER A 145 12.50 -6.83 -14.54
C SER A 145 11.19 -7.63 -14.59
N ASP A 146 10.70 -7.92 -15.79
CA ASP A 146 9.50 -8.77 -15.98
C ASP A 146 9.61 -10.14 -15.29
N ASN A 147 10.81 -10.72 -15.25
CA ASN A 147 11.05 -12.00 -14.57
C ASN A 147 10.90 -11.86 -13.05
N GLU A 148 11.39 -10.77 -12.47
CA GLU A 148 11.24 -10.50 -11.05
C GLU A 148 9.80 -10.17 -10.68
N ILE A 149 9.09 -9.41 -11.52
CA ILE A 149 7.66 -9.13 -11.34
C ILE A 149 6.85 -10.44 -11.31
N ARG A 150 7.10 -11.38 -12.23
CA ARG A 150 6.45 -12.70 -12.21
C ARG A 150 6.69 -13.45 -10.89
N ILE A 151 7.90 -13.36 -10.32
CA ILE A 151 8.22 -14.00 -9.03
C ILE A 151 7.45 -13.35 -7.87
N VAL A 152 7.20 -12.04 -7.94
CA VAL A 152 6.41 -11.29 -6.94
C VAL A 152 4.93 -11.64 -7.05
N GLU A 153 4.39 -11.71 -8.26
CA GLU A 153 2.95 -11.92 -8.51
C GLU A 153 2.49 -13.37 -8.37
N GLY A 154 3.40 -14.35 -8.57
CA GLY A 154 3.13 -15.77 -8.39
C GLY A 154 2.61 -16.46 -9.65
#